data_AF-A0A9P0X532-F1
#
_entry.id   AF-A0A9P0X532-F1
#
_cell.length_a   1.000
_cell.length_b   1.000
_cell.length_c   1.000
_cell.angle_alpha   90.00
_cell.angle_beta   90.00
_cell.angle_gamma   90.00
#
_symmetry.space_group_name_H-M   'P 1'
#
loop_
_entity.id
_entity.type
_entity.pdbx_description
1 polymer ?
#
loop_
_entity_poly.entity_id
_entity_poly.type
_entity_poly.pdbx_seq_one_letter_code
_entity_poly.pdbx_strand_id
1 'polypeptide(L)'
;MSVFKSAMGYFSSASANGGSDNDFVGQFVEIGNMKLRVKKVIAEGGFAFVFVAQDVATGTEYALKRLMAADEQANKNIIQEISLLKKLSGHPNIIKYIAASFIDKTKTSHGMSEYLLLTDLCSGGSLMEALQHKGQAFPLPTILRVFYQTCKAVHHMHNQVPPIAHRDLKLENFLISNEGTIKLCDFGSATTEVYSPNPSWSANQRNMLEENLAQFTTPMYRAPEMLDTWDNRKIDHAVDVWALGCILYTLCYMQHPFEDSAKLAILNGNYTLNPNDQKYKCFHEIISGCLTVNPEVRLSISGVLERLAAIAETQNINIKQPLKFERKKVEQSVATSSPGVFNFFGCPIAFSFK
;
A
#
# COMPACT_ATOMS: atom_id res chain seq x y z
N MET A 1 0.21 25.40 -10.86
CA MET A 1 -0.89 25.66 -9.92
C MET A 1 -0.46 25.19 -8.54
N SER A 2 -0.46 26.06 -7.53
CA SER A 2 0.08 25.77 -6.19
C SER A 2 -0.66 24.59 -5.55
N VAL A 3 0.04 23.47 -5.36
CA VAL A 3 -0.53 22.24 -4.76
C VAL A 3 -0.72 22.39 -3.25
N PHE A 4 0.02 23.31 -2.62
CA PHE A 4 0.08 23.47 -1.17
C PHE A 4 -0.40 24.86 -0.74
N LYS A 5 -1.01 24.93 0.45
CA LYS A 5 -1.16 26.18 1.21
C LYS A 5 -0.04 26.23 2.25
N SER A 6 0.58 27.39 2.41
CA SER A 6 1.59 27.61 3.45
C SER A 6 0.91 27.63 4.82
N ALA A 7 1.39 26.86 5.79
CA ALA A 7 0.90 26.91 7.16
C ALA A 7 1.37 28.20 7.87
N MET A 8 0.42 28.97 8.42
CA MET A 8 0.65 29.99 9.45
C MET A 8 0.09 29.45 10.77
N GLY A 9 0.82 29.60 11.88
CA GLY A 9 0.37 29.18 13.22
C GLY A 9 1.00 27.89 13.76
N TYR A 10 2.31 27.69 13.53
CA TYR A 10 3.02 26.54 14.08
C TYR A 10 3.28 26.75 15.59
N PHE A 11 2.57 25.95 16.39
CA PHE A 11 2.63 25.77 17.86
C PHE A 11 1.87 26.77 18.75
N SER A 12 0.94 26.22 19.56
CA SER A 12 0.48 26.79 20.83
C SER A 12 0.92 25.87 21.98
N SER A 13 1.41 26.48 23.06
CA SER A 13 2.20 25.92 24.19
C SER A 13 1.63 24.73 24.99
N ALA A 14 2.50 23.72 25.17
CA ALA A 14 2.87 22.84 26.31
C ALA A 14 1.84 22.23 27.30
N SER A 15 2.03 20.92 27.59
CA SER A 15 2.22 20.37 28.94
C SER A 15 2.93 19.02 28.86
N ALA A 16 4.08 18.91 29.55
CA ALA A 16 4.84 17.69 29.70
C ALA A 16 4.12 16.73 30.65
N ASN A 17 3.86 15.51 30.20
CA ASN A 17 3.67 14.37 31.10
C ASN A 17 4.28 13.14 30.46
N GLY A 18 5.20 12.53 31.21
CA GLY A 18 6.06 11.44 30.78
C GLY A 18 5.31 10.15 30.43
N GLY A 19 5.77 9.58 29.33
CA GLY A 19 5.36 8.33 28.72
C GLY A 19 5.99 8.36 27.32
N SER A 20 6.52 7.24 26.83
CA SER A 20 7.21 7.15 25.54
C SER A 20 6.26 7.35 24.35
N ASP A 21 5.66 8.53 24.24
CA ASP A 21 4.81 8.98 23.16
C ASP A 21 5.57 10.05 22.39
N ASN A 22 5.73 9.83 21.09
CA ASN A 22 6.35 10.75 20.13
C ASN A 22 5.93 12.21 20.41
N ASP A 23 6.89 13.15 20.47
CA ASP A 23 6.68 14.57 20.84
C ASP A 23 5.54 15.26 20.06
N PHE A 24 5.15 14.72 18.91
CA PHE A 24 4.07 15.20 18.08
C PHE A 24 2.66 14.85 18.60
N VAL A 25 2.53 13.84 19.46
CA VAL A 25 1.27 13.43 20.08
C VAL A 25 0.79 14.50 21.08
N GLY A 26 -0.51 14.79 21.06
CA GLY A 26 -1.12 15.82 21.89
C GLY A 26 -1.05 17.23 21.28
N GLN A 27 -0.21 17.45 20.27
CA GLN A 27 -0.12 18.73 19.56
C GLN A 27 -1.36 19.00 18.69
N PHE A 28 -1.55 20.27 18.34
CA PHE A 28 -2.54 20.70 17.36
C PHE A 28 -1.86 21.11 16.06
N VAL A 29 -2.43 20.67 14.93
CA VAL A 29 -1.97 21.05 13.59
C VAL A 29 -3.12 21.63 12.79
N GLU A 30 -2.82 22.63 11.97
CA GLU A 30 -3.78 23.24 11.06
C GLU A 30 -3.47 22.82 9.62
N ILE A 31 -4.45 22.16 8.98
CA ILE A 31 -4.33 21.67 7.61
C ILE A 31 -5.58 22.10 6.86
N GLY A 32 -5.42 22.95 5.84
CA GLY A 32 -6.56 23.52 5.12
C GLY A 32 -7.39 24.44 6.03
N ASN A 33 -8.64 24.06 6.28
CA ASN A 33 -9.57 24.74 7.19
C ASN A 33 -9.85 23.94 8.47
N MET A 34 -9.05 22.90 8.73
CA MET A 34 -9.26 21.98 9.85
C MET A 34 -8.20 22.21 10.93
N LYS A 35 -8.64 22.24 12.19
CA LYS A 35 -7.77 22.19 13.37
C LYS A 35 -7.82 20.79 13.94
N LEU A 36 -6.71 20.08 13.86
CA LEU A 36 -6.60 18.68 14.22
C LEU A 36 -5.80 18.51 15.50
N ARG A 37 -6.28 17.68 16.43
CA ARG A 37 -5.48 17.19 17.57
C ARG A 37 -4.83 15.87 17.20
N VAL A 38 -3.51 15.78 17.31
CA VAL A 38 -2.77 14.53 17.11
C VAL A 38 -2.99 13.63 18.33
N LYS A 39 -3.50 12.41 18.12
CA LYS A 39 -3.98 11.53 19.19
C LYS A 39 -2.99 10.44 19.57
N LYS A 40 -2.45 9.70 18.59
CA LYS A 40 -1.51 8.59 18.80
C LYS A 40 -0.80 8.23 17.50
N VAL A 41 0.37 7.62 17.61
CA VAL A 41 1.06 6.99 16.48
C VAL A 41 0.33 5.69 16.11
N ILE A 42 0.20 5.40 14.81
CA ILE A 42 -0.29 4.11 14.28
C ILE A 42 0.73 3.39 13.41
N ALA A 43 1.69 4.12 12.84
CA ALA A 43 2.83 3.53 12.14
C ALA A 43 4.04 4.46 12.19
N GLU A 44 5.23 3.87 12.16
CA GLU A 44 6.52 4.55 12.15
C GLU A 44 7.42 3.91 11.10
N GLY A 45 8.11 4.76 10.34
CA GLY A 45 9.16 4.41 9.39
C GLY A 45 10.26 5.47 9.43
N GLY A 46 11.37 5.23 8.72
CA GLY A 46 12.59 6.05 8.85
C GLY A 46 12.37 7.54 8.59
N PHE A 47 11.56 7.89 7.58
CA PHE A 47 11.28 9.28 7.19
C PHE A 47 9.78 9.64 7.28
N ALA A 48 8.96 8.77 7.86
CA ALA A 48 7.53 8.93 7.89
C ALA A 48 6.92 8.43 9.19
N PHE A 49 6.00 9.22 9.75
CA PHE A 49 5.14 8.80 10.85
C PHE A 49 3.68 8.90 10.44
N VAL A 50 2.86 7.95 10.85
CA VAL A 50 1.42 8.01 10.65
C VAL A 50 0.74 8.08 12.01
N PHE A 51 -0.14 9.06 12.18
CA PHE A 51 -0.88 9.31 13.41
C PHE A 51 -2.38 9.21 13.18
N VAL A 52 -3.13 8.92 14.23
CA VAL A 52 -4.55 9.31 14.29
C VAL A 52 -4.61 10.80 14.64
N ALA A 53 -5.35 11.57 13.84
CA ALA A 53 -5.62 12.97 14.08
C ALA A 53 -7.13 13.21 14.14
N GLN A 54 -7.61 13.94 15.14
CA GLN A 54 -9.04 14.21 15.34
C GLN A 54 -9.34 15.68 15.05
N ASP A 55 -10.31 15.94 14.18
CA ASP A 55 -10.83 17.29 13.98
C ASP A 55 -11.54 17.78 15.24
N VAL A 56 -11.10 18.92 15.76
CA VAL A 56 -11.64 19.50 17.00
C VAL A 56 -13.07 19.97 16.82
N ALA A 57 -13.46 20.39 15.61
CA ALA A 57 -14.80 20.90 15.35
C ALA A 57 -15.84 19.77 15.22
N THR A 58 -15.50 18.68 14.54
CA THR A 58 -16.45 17.59 14.22
C THR A 58 -16.25 16.32 15.04
N GLY A 59 -15.11 16.17 15.73
CA GLY A 59 -14.72 14.93 16.41
C GLY A 59 -14.32 13.79 15.47
N THR A 60 -14.34 14.01 14.15
CA THR A 60 -14.00 12.98 13.15
C THR A 60 -12.51 12.67 13.18
N GLU A 61 -12.17 11.37 13.11
CA GLU A 61 -10.78 10.90 13.11
C GLU A 61 -10.28 10.64 11.69
N TYR A 62 -9.00 10.95 11.47
CA TYR A 62 -8.28 10.88 10.21
C TYR A 62 -6.92 10.22 10.42
N ALA A 63 -6.32 9.73 9.33
CA ALA A 63 -4.92 9.36 9.32
C ALA A 63 -4.08 10.56 8.86
N LEU A 64 -3.07 10.91 9.64
CA LEU A 64 -2.13 12.00 9.38
C LEU A 64 -0.74 11.41 9.14
N LYS A 65 -0.29 11.39 7.89
CA LYS A 65 1.07 11.00 7.50
C LYS A 65 1.96 12.25 7.54
N ARG A 66 2.95 12.26 8.42
CA ARG A 66 4.01 13.28 8.51
C ARG A 66 5.24 12.74 7.79
N LEU A 67 5.65 13.41 6.74
CA LEU A 67 6.76 13.03 5.86
C LEU A 67 7.89 14.05 6.01
N MET A 68 9.11 13.56 6.24
CA MET A 68 10.30 14.41 6.35
C MET A 68 11.12 14.33 5.05
N ALA A 69 11.34 15.47 4.42
CA ALA A 69 12.15 15.58 3.21
C ALA A 69 13.59 15.95 3.57
N ALA A 70 14.47 14.94 3.54
CA ALA A 70 15.91 15.11 3.84
C ALA A 70 16.66 15.89 2.74
N ASP A 71 16.25 15.75 1.49
CA ASP A 71 16.86 16.42 0.34
C ASP A 71 15.82 16.82 -0.73
N GLU A 72 16.28 17.43 -1.83
CA GLU A 72 15.41 17.87 -2.93
C GLU A 72 14.74 16.69 -3.67
N GLN A 73 15.39 15.52 -3.73
CA GLN A 73 14.83 14.35 -4.40
C GLN A 73 13.69 13.75 -3.57
N ALA A 74 13.89 13.61 -2.25
CA ALA A 74 12.84 13.21 -1.31
C ALA A 74 11.65 14.17 -1.37
N ASN A 75 11.91 15.48 -1.47
CA ASN A 75 10.87 16.49 -1.66
C ASN A 75 10.05 16.23 -2.94
N LYS A 76 10.72 16.03 -4.09
CA LYS A 76 10.05 15.70 -5.36
C LYS A 76 9.21 14.43 -5.26
N ASN A 77 9.75 13.38 -4.64
CA ASN A 77 9.06 12.10 -4.45
C ASN A 77 7.78 12.28 -3.60
N ILE A 78 7.86 13.02 -2.49
CA ILE A 78 6.70 13.31 -1.62
C ILE A 78 5.64 14.14 -2.35
N ILE A 79 6.05 15.16 -3.11
CA ILE A 79 5.12 15.97 -3.91
C ILE A 79 4.42 15.10 -4.95
N GLN A 80 5.15 14.18 -5.59
CA GLN A 80 4.59 13.22 -6.54
C GLN A 80 3.59 12.29 -5.87
N GLU A 81 3.92 11.69 -4.72
CA GLU A 81 3.00 10.85 -3.93
C GLU A 81 1.67 11.58 -3.66
N ILE A 82 1.75 12.80 -3.11
CA ILE A 82 0.57 13.61 -2.76
C ILE A 82 -0.24 13.95 -4.02
N SER A 83 0.43 14.30 -5.12
CA SER A 83 -0.21 14.68 -6.37
C SER A 83 -0.95 13.50 -7.03
N LEU A 84 -0.34 12.31 -7.03
CA LEU A 84 -0.94 11.09 -7.56
C LEU A 84 -2.14 10.65 -6.72
N LEU A 85 -1.99 10.64 -5.39
CA LEU A 85 -3.09 10.32 -4.48
C LEU A 85 -4.27 11.30 -4.67
N LYS A 86 -3.99 12.61 -4.77
CA LYS A 86 -5.01 13.61 -5.03
C LYS A 86 -5.73 13.38 -6.36
N LYS A 87 -5.02 13.00 -7.43
CA LYS A 87 -5.59 12.67 -8.74
C LYS A 87 -6.49 11.42 -8.69
N LEU A 88 -6.08 10.40 -7.94
CA LEU A 88 -6.78 9.12 -7.82
C LEU A 88 -7.92 9.14 -6.79
N SER A 89 -7.98 10.19 -5.96
CA SER A 89 -8.98 10.29 -4.91
C SER A 89 -10.39 10.44 -5.46
N GLY A 90 -11.37 9.87 -4.74
CA GLY A 90 -12.77 9.81 -5.14
C GLY A 90 -13.21 8.41 -5.58
N HIS A 91 -12.29 7.52 -5.95
CA HIS A 91 -12.60 6.12 -6.17
C HIS A 91 -12.82 5.38 -4.83
N PRO A 92 -13.86 4.53 -4.67
CA PRO A 92 -14.20 3.90 -3.40
C PRO A 92 -13.10 2.98 -2.84
N ASN A 93 -12.27 2.42 -3.72
CA ASN A 93 -11.18 1.50 -3.36
C ASN A 93 -9.79 2.16 -3.31
N ILE A 94 -9.72 3.48 -3.37
CA ILE A 94 -8.50 4.26 -3.11
C ILE A 94 -8.70 5.02 -1.79
N ILE A 95 -7.65 5.16 -0.98
CA ILE A 95 -7.71 5.97 0.24
C ILE A 95 -8.04 7.42 -0.13
N LYS A 96 -8.92 8.06 0.64
CA LYS A 96 -9.39 9.40 0.30
C LYS A 96 -8.35 10.44 0.74
N TYR A 97 -7.95 11.31 -0.17
CA TYR A 97 -7.21 12.53 0.12
C TYR A 97 -8.16 13.54 0.76
N ILE A 98 -7.78 14.09 1.91
CA ILE A 98 -8.54 15.17 2.57
C ILE A 98 -7.83 16.49 2.34
N ALA A 99 -6.58 16.60 2.77
CA ALA A 99 -5.78 17.81 2.63
C ALA A 99 -4.29 17.51 2.78
N ALA A 100 -3.45 18.45 2.34
CA ALA A 100 -2.03 18.42 2.61
C ALA A 100 -1.51 19.82 2.97
N SER A 101 -0.47 19.86 3.79
CA SER A 101 0.24 21.07 4.18
C SER A 101 1.74 20.88 4.04
N PHE A 102 2.44 21.98 3.80
CA PHE A 102 3.90 22.03 3.70
C PHE A 102 4.46 22.94 4.80
N ILE A 103 5.50 22.47 5.46
CA ILE A 103 6.26 23.21 6.46
C ILE A 103 7.69 23.31 5.97
N ASP A 104 8.14 24.54 5.75
CA ASP A 104 9.49 24.83 5.30
C ASP A 104 10.52 24.46 6.37
N LYS A 105 11.70 23.98 5.94
CA LYS A 105 12.82 23.63 6.82
C LYS A 105 13.24 24.71 7.82
N THR A 106 13.02 25.98 7.49
CA THR A 106 13.31 27.12 8.39
C THR A 106 12.41 27.15 9.62
N LYS A 107 11.27 26.46 9.58
CA LYS A 107 10.28 26.39 10.65
C LYS A 107 10.36 25.08 11.45
N THR A 108 11.29 24.18 11.12
CA THR A 108 11.45 22.89 11.79
C THR A 108 12.73 22.85 12.60
N SER A 109 12.71 22.15 13.75
CA SER A 109 13.86 22.08 14.67
C SER A 109 15.04 21.25 14.15
N HIS A 110 14.80 20.37 13.18
CA HIS A 110 15.76 19.43 12.60
C HIS A 110 16.24 19.85 11.21
N GLY A 111 15.83 21.03 10.73
CA GLY A 111 16.33 21.61 9.48
C GLY A 111 15.89 20.90 8.20
N MET A 112 14.90 20.01 8.27
CA MET A 112 14.29 19.33 7.11
C MET A 112 12.91 19.91 6.82
N SER A 113 12.49 19.90 5.56
CA SER A 113 11.11 20.31 5.25
C SER A 113 10.15 19.16 5.57
N GLU A 114 8.93 19.49 5.97
CA GLU A 114 7.91 18.50 6.29
C GLU A 114 6.67 18.64 5.41
N TYR A 115 6.05 17.51 5.11
CA TYR A 115 4.72 17.45 4.51
C TYR A 115 3.77 16.72 5.46
N LEU A 116 2.60 17.33 5.67
CA LEU A 116 1.51 16.71 6.41
C LEU A 116 0.44 16.31 5.41
N LEU A 117 0.21 15.02 5.24
CA LEU A 117 -0.81 14.44 4.37
C LEU A 117 -1.95 13.86 5.23
N LEU A 118 -3.16 14.38 5.05
CA LEU A 118 -4.36 13.97 5.76
C LEU A 118 -5.25 13.12 4.84
N THR A 119 -5.63 11.94 5.33
CA THR A 119 -6.50 10.99 4.62
C THR A 119 -7.62 10.45 5.52
N ASP A 120 -8.59 9.75 4.94
CA ASP A 120 -9.52 8.94 5.74
C ASP A 120 -8.76 7.97 6.65
N LEU A 121 -9.28 7.70 7.84
CA LEU A 121 -8.80 6.66 8.74
C LEU A 121 -9.52 5.34 8.44
N CYS A 122 -8.76 4.27 8.17
CA CYS A 122 -9.30 2.92 8.03
C CYS A 122 -9.07 2.14 9.34
N SER A 123 -10.13 1.95 10.14
CA SER A 123 -9.99 1.32 11.47
C SER A 123 -9.89 -0.20 11.43
N GLY A 124 -10.06 -0.83 10.26
CA GLY A 124 -10.04 -2.28 10.10
C GLY A 124 -8.64 -2.89 9.94
N GLY A 125 -7.59 -2.08 9.99
CA GLY A 125 -6.21 -2.52 9.74
C GLY A 125 -5.94 -2.85 8.28
N SER A 126 -4.79 -3.47 8.00
CA SER A 126 -4.43 -3.97 6.68
C SER A 126 -5.03 -5.36 6.39
N LEU A 127 -5.10 -5.75 5.11
CA LEU A 127 -5.47 -7.11 4.73
C LEU A 127 -4.49 -8.15 5.29
N MET A 128 -3.20 -7.80 5.42
CA MET A 128 -2.19 -8.68 6.02
C MET A 128 -2.52 -8.98 7.47
N GLU A 129 -2.79 -7.94 8.27
CA GLU A 129 -3.19 -8.07 9.68
C GLU A 129 -4.47 -8.89 9.82
N ALA A 130 -5.47 -8.65 8.96
CA ALA A 130 -6.72 -9.40 8.98
C ALA A 130 -6.53 -10.89 8.64
N LEU A 131 -5.63 -11.20 7.70
CA LEU A 131 -5.31 -12.57 7.31
C LEU A 131 -4.54 -13.30 8.42
N GLN A 132 -3.54 -12.65 9.01
CA GLN A 132 -2.77 -13.18 10.13
C GLN A 132 -3.65 -13.40 11.37
N HIS A 133 -4.49 -12.43 11.73
CA HIS A 133 -5.40 -12.53 12.87
C HIS A 133 -6.37 -13.70 12.71
N LYS A 134 -6.86 -13.93 11.49
CA LYS A 134 -7.74 -15.07 11.22
C LYS A 134 -7.01 -16.42 11.40
N GLY A 135 -5.69 -16.45 11.22
CA GLY A 135 -4.86 -17.67 11.32
C GLY A 135 -5.12 -18.71 10.23
N GLN A 136 -5.98 -18.41 9.25
CA GLN A 136 -6.34 -19.28 8.14
C GLN A 136 -6.88 -18.45 6.97
N ALA A 137 -6.88 -19.04 5.77
CA ALA A 137 -7.40 -18.39 4.58
C ALA A 137 -8.86 -17.92 4.76
N PHE A 138 -9.20 -16.80 4.13
CA PHE A 138 -10.59 -16.34 4.10
C PHE A 138 -11.49 -17.34 3.36
N PRO A 139 -12.80 -17.36 3.65
CA PRO A 139 -13.76 -18.08 2.81
C PRO A 139 -13.67 -17.59 1.36
N LEU A 140 -13.87 -18.49 0.39
CA LEU A 140 -13.78 -18.16 -1.03
C LEU A 140 -14.60 -16.92 -1.43
N PRO A 141 -15.87 -16.75 -1.00
CA PRO A 141 -16.63 -15.54 -1.32
C PRO A 141 -15.98 -14.25 -0.79
N THR A 142 -15.30 -14.33 0.35
CA THR A 142 -14.55 -13.20 0.92
C THR A 142 -13.29 -12.93 0.09
N ILE A 143 -12.52 -13.95 -0.28
CA ILE A 143 -11.35 -13.79 -1.18
C ILE A 143 -11.77 -13.11 -2.48
N LEU A 144 -12.84 -13.60 -3.11
CA LEU A 144 -13.37 -13.05 -4.36
C LEU A 144 -13.71 -11.56 -4.23
N ARG A 145 -14.42 -11.16 -3.16
CA ARG A 145 -14.82 -9.76 -2.93
C ARG A 145 -13.64 -8.87 -2.59
N VAL A 146 -12.71 -9.34 -1.74
CA VAL A 146 -11.48 -8.63 -1.39
C VAL A 146 -10.69 -8.36 -2.64
N PHE A 147 -10.38 -9.42 -3.40
CA PHE A 147 -9.53 -9.33 -4.57
C PHE A 147 -10.18 -8.52 -5.70
N TYR A 148 -11.51 -8.62 -5.87
CA TYR A 148 -12.25 -7.77 -6.80
C TYR A 148 -12.12 -6.27 -6.45
N GLN A 149 -12.25 -5.91 -5.17
CA GLN A 149 -12.08 -4.51 -4.74
C GLN A 149 -10.63 -4.02 -4.90
N THR A 150 -9.65 -4.86 -4.59
CA THR A 150 -8.23 -4.64 -4.88
C THR A 150 -7.99 -4.38 -6.37
N CYS A 151 -8.52 -5.24 -7.25
CA CYS A 151 -8.40 -5.07 -8.70
C CYS A 151 -9.09 -3.81 -9.22
N LYS A 152 -10.23 -3.41 -8.62
CA LYS A 152 -10.89 -2.14 -8.97
C LYS A 152 -10.04 -0.92 -8.66
N ALA A 153 -9.28 -0.92 -7.57
CA ALA A 153 -8.35 0.15 -7.24
C ALA A 153 -7.26 0.26 -8.32
N VAL A 154 -6.64 -0.86 -8.67
CA VAL A 154 -5.57 -0.92 -9.69
C VAL A 154 -6.11 -0.57 -11.08
N HIS A 155 -7.30 -1.06 -11.45
CA HIS A 155 -7.98 -0.70 -12.69
C HIS A 155 -8.21 0.81 -12.80
N HIS A 156 -8.57 1.48 -11.70
CA HIS A 156 -8.72 2.93 -11.68
C HIS A 156 -7.38 3.66 -11.94
N MET A 157 -6.26 3.14 -11.42
CA MET A 157 -4.92 3.68 -11.66
C MET A 157 -4.44 3.46 -13.10
N HIS A 158 -4.65 2.26 -13.63
CA HIS A 158 -4.20 1.88 -14.98
C HIS A 158 -4.97 2.61 -16.08
N ASN A 159 -6.21 3.03 -15.82
CA ASN A 159 -7.02 3.82 -16.76
C ASN A 159 -6.80 5.34 -16.67
N GLN A 160 -5.85 5.81 -15.87
CA GLN A 160 -5.46 7.22 -15.92
C GLN A 160 -4.74 7.53 -17.23
N VAL A 161 -4.72 8.82 -17.61
CA VAL A 161 -3.93 9.30 -18.75
C VAL A 161 -2.84 10.25 -18.21
N PRO A 162 -1.54 9.90 -18.34
CA PRO A 162 -1.03 8.56 -18.64
C PRO A 162 -1.35 7.52 -17.52
N PRO A 163 -1.26 6.20 -17.81
CA PRO A 163 -1.45 5.15 -16.81
C PRO A 163 -0.50 5.30 -15.63
N ILE A 164 -0.97 4.95 -14.43
CA ILE A 164 -0.17 4.99 -13.20
C ILE A 164 0.12 3.56 -12.75
N ALA A 165 1.39 3.22 -12.59
CA ALA A 165 1.84 1.99 -11.93
C ALA A 165 2.00 2.26 -10.42
N HIS A 166 1.54 1.36 -9.57
CA HIS A 166 1.74 1.46 -8.11
C HIS A 166 3.15 1.03 -7.69
N ARG A 167 3.69 -0.04 -8.32
CA ARG A 167 5.01 -0.66 -8.09
C ARG A 167 5.25 -1.28 -6.72
N ASP A 168 4.41 -1.02 -5.72
CA ASP A 168 4.50 -1.68 -4.40
C ASP A 168 3.15 -2.25 -3.92
N LEU A 169 2.47 -3.03 -4.77
CA LEU A 169 1.26 -3.73 -4.35
C LEU A 169 1.61 -4.93 -3.47
N LYS A 170 1.05 -4.95 -2.25
CA LYS A 170 1.18 -6.01 -1.25
C LYS A 170 0.01 -5.94 -0.28
N LEU A 171 -0.23 -7.00 0.50
CA LEU A 171 -1.39 -7.09 1.41
C LEU A 171 -1.43 -5.96 2.45
N GLU A 172 -0.27 -5.46 2.86
CA GLU A 172 -0.09 -4.38 3.84
C GLU A 172 -0.64 -3.04 3.33
N ASN A 173 -0.57 -2.82 2.01
CA ASN A 173 -1.00 -1.56 1.38
C ASN A 173 -2.51 -1.53 1.05
N PHE A 174 -3.26 -2.58 1.40
CA PHE A 174 -4.71 -2.61 1.28
C PHE A 174 -5.35 -2.55 2.66
N LEU A 175 -5.95 -1.41 2.99
CA LEU A 175 -6.60 -1.17 4.26
C LEU A 175 -8.10 -1.53 4.23
N ILE A 176 -8.64 -1.89 5.38
CA ILE A 176 -10.07 -2.18 5.56
C ILE A 176 -10.75 -0.96 6.20
N SER A 177 -11.65 -0.32 5.46
CA SER A 177 -12.43 0.82 5.95
C SER A 177 -13.46 0.40 7.01
N ASN A 178 -14.01 1.39 7.72
CA ASN A 178 -15.02 1.16 8.75
C ASN A 178 -16.29 0.51 8.18
N GLU A 179 -16.59 0.77 6.90
CA GLU A 179 -17.72 0.24 6.14
C GLU A 179 -17.46 -1.16 5.55
N GLY A 180 -16.27 -1.73 5.78
CA GLY A 180 -15.90 -3.02 5.20
C GLY A 180 -15.58 -2.94 3.71
N THR A 181 -14.91 -1.86 3.29
CA THR A 181 -14.40 -1.71 1.92
C THR A 181 -12.87 -1.75 1.92
N ILE A 182 -12.28 -2.32 0.87
CA ILE A 182 -10.82 -2.34 0.69
C ILE A 182 -10.39 -1.03 0.05
N LYS A 183 -9.40 -0.37 0.65
CA LYS A 183 -8.80 0.88 0.17
C LYS A 183 -7.30 0.71 0.02
N LEU A 184 -6.80 0.90 -1.20
CA LEU A 184 -5.37 0.98 -1.47
C LEU A 184 -4.80 2.27 -0.90
N CYS A 185 -3.69 2.16 -0.17
CA CYS A 185 -2.92 3.26 0.37
C CYS A 185 -1.45 3.20 -0.11
N ASP A 186 -0.68 4.20 0.30
CA ASP A 186 0.76 4.33 0.06
C ASP A 186 1.19 4.45 -1.41
N PHE A 187 1.21 5.68 -1.91
CA PHE A 187 1.54 5.97 -3.31
C PHE A 187 3.00 6.43 -3.49
N GLY A 188 3.85 6.24 -2.48
CA GLY A 188 5.25 6.71 -2.49
C GLY A 188 6.09 6.12 -3.63
N SER A 189 5.75 4.91 -4.06
CA SER A 189 6.42 4.22 -5.19
C SER A 189 5.72 4.43 -6.53
N ALA A 190 4.54 5.04 -6.54
CA ALA A 190 3.72 5.12 -7.74
C ALA A 190 4.32 6.06 -8.79
N THR A 191 4.19 5.71 -10.07
CA THR A 191 4.78 6.47 -11.17
C THR A 191 3.96 6.36 -12.45
N THR A 192 4.11 7.34 -13.32
CA THR A 192 3.66 7.29 -14.72
C THR A 192 4.79 6.98 -15.68
N GLU A 193 6.02 6.83 -15.17
CA GLU A 193 7.19 6.50 -15.98
C GLU A 193 7.08 5.08 -16.55
N VAL A 194 7.54 4.96 -17.79
CA VAL A 194 7.64 3.72 -18.53
C VAL A 194 9.09 3.55 -18.92
N TYR A 195 9.67 2.41 -18.61
CA TYR A 195 11.02 2.07 -19.03
C TYR A 195 10.94 1.07 -20.19
N SER A 196 11.76 1.28 -21.21
CA SER A 196 11.84 0.38 -22.37
C SER A 196 13.32 0.07 -22.64
N PRO A 197 13.93 -0.80 -21.80
CA PRO A 197 15.27 -1.31 -22.06
C PRO A 197 15.32 -1.92 -23.47
N ASN A 198 16.40 -1.64 -24.19
CA ASN A 198 16.57 -2.16 -25.54
C ASN A 198 18.06 -2.49 -25.79
N PRO A 199 18.41 -3.21 -26.87
CA PRO A 199 19.78 -3.65 -27.11
C PRO A 199 20.84 -2.55 -27.16
N SER A 200 20.47 -1.27 -27.34
CA SER A 200 21.42 -0.16 -27.31
C SER A 200 21.75 0.34 -25.89
N TRP A 201 21.01 -0.10 -24.87
CA TRP A 201 21.30 0.28 -23.48
C TRP A 201 22.58 -0.38 -22.96
N SER A 202 23.47 0.44 -22.43
CA SER A 202 24.68 -0.01 -21.75
C SER A 202 24.37 -0.77 -20.45
N ALA A 203 25.31 -1.59 -20.00
CA ALA A 203 25.22 -2.26 -18.70
C ALA A 203 25.02 -1.27 -17.54
N ASN A 204 25.64 -0.09 -17.60
CA ASN A 204 25.49 0.95 -16.57
C ASN A 204 24.05 1.49 -16.51
N GLN A 205 23.41 1.75 -17.65
CA GLN A 205 22.02 2.22 -17.69
C GLN A 205 21.06 1.19 -17.10
N ARG A 206 21.32 -0.10 -17.36
CA ARG A 206 20.55 -1.23 -16.83
C ARG A 206 20.71 -1.34 -15.30
N ASN A 207 21.95 -1.29 -14.81
CA ASN A 207 22.24 -1.33 -13.38
C ASN A 207 21.59 -0.17 -12.63
N MET A 208 21.68 1.05 -13.16
CA MET A 208 21.03 2.23 -12.55
C MET A 208 19.50 2.08 -12.48
N LEU A 209 18.88 1.50 -13.52
CA LEU A 209 17.44 1.23 -13.50
C LEU A 209 17.09 0.17 -12.45
N GLU A 210 17.82 -0.94 -12.40
CA GLU A 210 17.58 -2.02 -11.43
C GLU A 210 17.76 -1.53 -9.98
N GLU A 211 18.79 -0.72 -9.71
CA GLU A 211 19.00 -0.07 -8.40
C GLU A 211 17.86 0.88 -8.05
N ASN A 212 17.40 1.71 -8.99
CA ASN A 212 16.27 2.60 -8.77
C ASN A 212 15.00 1.80 -8.45
N LEU A 213 14.66 0.79 -9.25
CA LEU A 213 13.50 -0.07 -9.01
C LEU A 213 13.61 -0.77 -7.65
N ALA A 214 14.81 -1.20 -7.24
CA ALA A 214 15.03 -1.87 -5.98
C ALA A 214 14.77 -0.98 -4.75
N GLN A 215 14.93 0.33 -4.86
CA GLN A 215 14.62 1.28 -3.79
C GLN A 215 13.12 1.34 -3.49
N PHE A 216 12.29 1.35 -4.54
CA PHE A 216 10.85 1.62 -4.43
C PHE A 216 9.95 0.37 -4.43
N THR A 217 10.51 -0.84 -4.45
CA THR A 217 9.71 -2.08 -4.56
C THR A 217 10.08 -3.12 -3.51
N THR A 218 9.08 -3.87 -3.06
CA THR A 218 9.25 -5.03 -2.19
C THR A 218 9.78 -6.25 -3.00
N PRO A 219 10.96 -6.83 -2.67
CA PRO A 219 11.64 -7.84 -3.49
C PRO A 219 10.78 -9.00 -3.97
N MET A 220 10.01 -9.64 -3.08
CA MET A 220 9.20 -10.81 -3.41
C MET A 220 8.04 -10.51 -4.38
N TYR A 221 7.58 -9.25 -4.46
CA TYR A 221 6.48 -8.83 -5.35
C TYR A 221 6.97 -8.30 -6.71
N ARG A 222 8.28 -8.22 -6.95
CA ARG A 222 8.84 -7.71 -8.21
C ARG A 222 8.47 -8.62 -9.37
N ALA A 223 8.02 -8.01 -10.45
CA ALA A 223 7.79 -8.71 -11.71
C ALA A 223 9.13 -9.08 -12.38
N PRO A 224 9.18 -10.14 -13.23
CA PRO A 224 10.41 -10.60 -13.88
C PRO A 224 11.13 -9.51 -14.66
N GLU A 225 10.40 -8.66 -15.38
CA GLU A 225 10.95 -7.54 -16.16
C GLU A 225 11.61 -6.45 -15.31
N MET A 226 11.35 -6.41 -13.99
CA MET A 226 12.03 -5.52 -13.05
C MET A 226 13.35 -6.11 -12.53
N LEU A 227 13.52 -7.43 -12.65
CA LEU A 227 14.67 -8.18 -12.15
C LEU A 227 15.68 -8.54 -13.24
N ASP A 228 15.22 -8.61 -14.49
CA ASP A 228 16.04 -8.86 -15.66
C ASP A 228 15.71 -7.84 -16.76
N THR A 229 16.48 -6.75 -16.77
CA THR A 229 16.34 -5.75 -17.82
C THR A 229 16.90 -6.22 -19.16
N TRP A 230 17.75 -7.27 -19.20
CA TRP A 230 18.40 -7.78 -20.41
C TRP A 230 17.44 -8.48 -21.37
N ASP A 231 16.30 -8.93 -20.87
CA ASP A 231 15.18 -9.45 -21.68
C ASP A 231 14.51 -8.34 -22.54
N ASN A 232 14.91 -7.07 -22.38
CA ASN A 232 14.45 -5.92 -23.16
C ASN A 232 12.93 -5.73 -23.15
N ARG A 233 12.27 -6.25 -22.13
CA ARG A 233 10.83 -6.09 -21.95
C ARG A 233 10.54 -4.73 -21.34
N LYS A 234 9.44 -4.13 -21.79
CA LYS A 234 8.94 -2.87 -21.25
C LYS A 234 8.52 -3.07 -19.80
N ILE A 235 8.88 -2.10 -18.95
CA ILE A 235 8.46 -2.01 -17.55
C ILE A 235 7.44 -0.88 -17.46
N ASP A 236 6.18 -1.24 -17.26
CA ASP A 236 5.07 -0.30 -17.08
C ASP A 236 4.09 -0.81 -16.00
N HIS A 237 2.87 -0.31 -16.02
CA HIS A 237 1.80 -0.70 -15.10
C HIS A 237 1.48 -2.21 -15.09
N ALA A 238 1.90 -3.01 -16.08
CA ALA A 238 1.75 -4.46 -16.06
C ALA A 238 2.47 -5.15 -14.89
N VAL A 239 3.47 -4.50 -14.26
CA VAL A 239 4.14 -5.01 -13.05
C VAL A 239 3.17 -5.17 -11.87
N ASP A 240 2.15 -4.32 -11.81
CA ASP A 240 1.13 -4.39 -10.76
C ASP A 240 0.27 -5.66 -10.91
N VAL A 241 0.05 -6.13 -12.14
CA VAL A 241 -0.74 -7.36 -12.36
C VAL A 241 0.02 -8.60 -11.89
N TRP A 242 1.34 -8.62 -12.05
CA TRP A 242 2.17 -9.66 -11.43
C TRP A 242 2.01 -9.68 -9.91
N ALA A 243 2.15 -8.50 -9.27
CA ALA A 243 1.98 -8.37 -7.83
C ALA A 243 0.57 -8.77 -7.35
N LEU A 244 -0.48 -8.47 -8.13
CA LEU A 244 -1.84 -8.97 -7.88
C LEU A 244 -1.93 -10.50 -7.95
N GLY A 245 -1.18 -11.16 -8.85
CA GLY A 245 -1.05 -12.61 -8.88
C GLY A 245 -0.48 -13.17 -7.58
N CYS A 246 0.58 -12.55 -7.06
CA CYS A 246 1.16 -12.89 -5.76
C CYS A 246 0.16 -12.71 -4.61
N ILE A 247 -0.58 -11.60 -4.60
CA ILE A 247 -1.62 -11.33 -3.61
C ILE A 247 -2.72 -12.40 -3.64
N LEU A 248 -3.27 -12.72 -4.82
CA LEU A 248 -4.34 -13.71 -4.92
C LEU A 248 -3.88 -15.10 -4.48
N TYR A 249 -2.67 -15.50 -4.90
CA TYR A 249 -2.04 -16.74 -4.44
C TYR A 249 -1.95 -16.77 -2.91
N THR A 250 -1.47 -15.68 -2.30
CA THR A 250 -1.29 -15.58 -0.85
C THR A 250 -2.63 -15.63 -0.10
N LEU A 251 -3.68 -14.99 -0.62
CA LEU A 251 -5.03 -15.06 -0.04
C LEU A 251 -5.61 -16.49 -0.06
N CYS A 252 -5.29 -17.28 -1.09
CA CYS A 252 -5.72 -18.67 -1.23
C CYS A 252 -4.92 -19.61 -0.31
N TYR A 253 -3.60 -19.52 -0.36
CA TYR A 253 -2.69 -20.54 0.19
C TYR A 253 -1.99 -20.15 1.49
N MET A 254 -2.19 -18.92 1.98
CA MET A 254 -1.52 -18.38 3.19
C MET A 254 0.02 -18.35 3.08
N GLN A 255 0.55 -18.47 1.87
CA GLN A 255 1.98 -18.48 1.57
C GLN A 255 2.22 -17.66 0.31
N HIS A 256 3.35 -16.96 0.26
CA HIS A 256 3.73 -16.22 -0.94
C HIS A 256 4.26 -17.20 -2.01
N PRO A 257 3.95 -17.02 -3.31
CA PRO A 257 4.41 -17.96 -4.35
C PRO A 257 5.94 -18.00 -4.50
N PHE A 258 6.64 -16.96 -4.02
CA PHE A 258 8.10 -16.79 -4.09
C PHE A 258 8.68 -16.32 -2.74
N GLU A 259 8.35 -16.99 -1.63
CA GLU A 259 8.66 -16.55 -0.25
C GLU A 259 10.15 -16.22 -0.03
N ASP A 260 11.07 -17.04 -0.54
CA ASP A 260 12.52 -16.80 -0.41
C ASP A 260 13.05 -15.66 -1.30
N SER A 261 12.17 -14.97 -2.05
CA SER A 261 12.55 -13.98 -3.06
C SER A 261 13.62 -14.49 -4.02
N ALA A 262 13.64 -15.81 -4.26
CA ALA A 262 14.65 -16.43 -5.11
C ALA A 262 14.49 -15.86 -6.52
N LYS A 263 15.44 -14.99 -6.94
CA LYS A 263 15.42 -14.29 -8.22
C LYS A 263 15.11 -15.24 -9.39
N LEU A 264 15.72 -16.43 -9.38
CA LEU A 264 15.49 -17.47 -10.39
C LEU A 264 14.07 -18.04 -10.38
N ALA A 265 13.41 -18.16 -9.23
CA ALA A 265 12.03 -18.63 -9.17
C ALA A 265 11.08 -17.61 -9.80
N ILE A 266 11.29 -16.32 -9.52
CA ILE A 266 10.50 -15.23 -10.12
C ILE A 266 10.73 -15.18 -11.64
N LEU A 267 11.99 -15.16 -12.09
CA LEU A 267 12.34 -15.08 -13.51
C LEU A 267 11.77 -16.23 -14.34
N ASN A 268 11.66 -17.43 -13.75
CA ASN A 268 11.10 -18.60 -14.42
C ASN A 268 9.60 -18.79 -14.17
N GLY A 269 8.95 -17.93 -13.36
CA GLY A 269 7.57 -18.14 -12.93
C GLY A 269 7.37 -19.47 -12.22
N ASN A 270 8.36 -19.92 -11.43
CA ASN A 270 8.36 -21.21 -10.77
C ASN A 270 7.61 -21.16 -9.44
N TYR A 271 6.30 -21.41 -9.49
CA TYR A 271 5.40 -21.59 -8.35
C TYR A 271 4.51 -22.81 -8.60
N THR A 272 3.86 -23.32 -7.56
CA THR A 272 3.03 -24.54 -7.67
C THR A 272 1.56 -24.21 -7.51
N LEU A 273 0.73 -24.64 -8.48
CA LEU A 273 -0.71 -24.78 -8.29
C LEU A 273 -1.06 -26.25 -8.29
N ASN A 274 -1.65 -26.75 -7.21
CA ASN A 274 -2.06 -28.15 -7.12
C ASN A 274 -3.20 -28.42 -8.11
N PRO A 275 -3.03 -29.27 -9.15
CA PRO A 275 -4.09 -29.54 -10.13
C PRO A 275 -5.36 -30.15 -9.52
N ASN A 276 -5.24 -30.77 -8.35
CA ASN A 276 -6.31 -31.40 -7.59
C ASN A 276 -6.94 -30.48 -6.53
N ASP A 277 -6.55 -29.21 -6.45
CA ASP A 277 -7.20 -28.22 -5.58
C ASP A 277 -8.69 -28.15 -5.94
N GLN A 278 -9.55 -28.42 -4.96
CA GLN A 278 -11.01 -28.33 -5.12
C GLN A 278 -11.54 -26.98 -4.63
N LYS A 279 -10.80 -26.30 -3.76
CA LYS A 279 -11.24 -25.09 -3.08
C LYS A 279 -10.96 -23.85 -3.93
N TYR A 280 -9.77 -23.72 -4.50
CA TYR A 280 -9.35 -22.49 -5.20
C TYR A 280 -9.11 -22.67 -6.69
N LYS A 281 -9.51 -23.82 -7.26
CA LYS A 281 -9.39 -24.10 -8.70
C LYS A 281 -9.92 -22.99 -9.61
N CYS A 282 -11.02 -22.35 -9.20
CA CYS A 282 -11.62 -21.25 -9.94
C CYS A 282 -10.68 -20.04 -10.11
N PHE A 283 -9.71 -19.86 -9.22
CA PHE A 283 -8.72 -18.79 -9.29
C PHE A 283 -7.46 -19.14 -10.08
N HIS A 284 -7.25 -20.41 -10.42
CA HIS A 284 -5.98 -20.85 -11.05
C HIS A 284 -5.69 -20.12 -12.36
N GLU A 285 -6.68 -19.92 -13.22
CA GLU A 285 -6.50 -19.19 -14.49
C GLU A 285 -6.15 -17.71 -14.27
N ILE A 286 -6.68 -17.11 -13.20
CA ILE A 286 -6.35 -15.72 -12.84
C ILE A 286 -4.93 -15.66 -12.30
N ILE A 287 -4.58 -16.56 -11.37
CA ILE A 287 -3.23 -16.63 -10.79
C ILE A 287 -2.20 -16.84 -11.89
N SER A 288 -2.41 -17.81 -12.79
CA SER A 288 -1.45 -18.11 -13.85
C SER A 288 -1.36 -17.02 -14.91
N GLY A 289 -2.50 -16.41 -15.28
CA GLY A 289 -2.51 -15.28 -16.19
C GLY A 289 -1.86 -14.02 -15.62
N CYS A 290 -1.95 -13.79 -14.30
CA CYS A 290 -1.23 -12.71 -13.62
C CYS A 290 0.27 -13.00 -13.48
N LEU A 291 0.63 -14.23 -13.11
CA LEU A 291 2.01 -14.71 -12.94
C LEU A 291 2.63 -15.19 -14.25
N THR A 292 2.20 -14.63 -15.38
CA THR A 292 2.81 -14.85 -16.69
C THR A 292 4.08 -13.99 -16.82
N VAL A 293 5.21 -14.64 -17.10
CA VAL A 293 6.54 -14.00 -17.08
C VAL A 293 6.65 -12.89 -18.13
N ASN A 294 6.17 -13.12 -19.36
CA ASN A 294 6.16 -12.08 -20.38
C ASN A 294 5.00 -11.09 -20.16
N PRO A 295 5.26 -9.80 -19.78
CA PRO A 295 4.24 -8.79 -19.56
C PRO A 295 3.34 -8.51 -20.77
N GLU A 296 3.79 -8.75 -22.01
CA GLU A 296 2.97 -8.49 -23.21
C GLU A 296 1.79 -9.45 -23.37
N VAL A 297 1.90 -10.65 -22.81
CA VAL A 297 0.84 -11.68 -22.83
C VAL A 297 0.27 -11.94 -21.43
N ARG A 298 0.76 -11.22 -20.41
CA ARG A 298 0.18 -11.21 -19.07
C ARG A 298 -1.23 -10.65 -19.13
N LEU A 299 -2.13 -11.16 -18.28
CA LEU A 299 -3.49 -10.63 -18.22
C LEU A 299 -3.48 -9.12 -17.99
N SER A 300 -4.38 -8.41 -18.67
CA SER A 300 -4.67 -7.02 -18.31
C SER A 300 -5.54 -6.98 -17.06
N ILE A 301 -5.51 -5.86 -16.34
CA ILE A 301 -6.37 -5.68 -15.17
C ILE A 301 -7.87 -5.79 -15.50
N SER A 302 -8.28 -5.39 -16.71
CA SER A 302 -9.65 -5.58 -17.20
C SER A 302 -9.98 -7.07 -17.38
N GLY A 303 -9.06 -7.85 -17.98
CA GLY A 303 -9.22 -9.29 -18.13
C GLY A 303 -9.28 -10.03 -16.78
N VAL A 304 -8.56 -9.55 -15.76
CA VAL A 304 -8.69 -10.07 -14.38
C VAL A 304 -10.10 -9.79 -13.84
N LEU A 305 -10.60 -8.57 -13.95
CA LEU A 305 -11.95 -8.20 -13.47
C LEU A 305 -13.06 -8.99 -14.17
N GLU A 306 -12.96 -9.20 -15.48
CA GLU A 306 -13.90 -10.01 -16.26
C GLU A 306 -13.97 -11.46 -15.73
N ARG A 307 -12.81 -12.08 -15.49
CA ARG A 307 -12.74 -13.45 -14.95
C ARG A 307 -13.29 -13.53 -13.53
N LEU A 308 -13.03 -12.52 -12.68
CA LEU A 308 -13.61 -12.47 -11.33
C LEU A 308 -15.14 -12.35 -11.38
N ALA A 309 -15.69 -11.58 -12.32
CA ALA A 309 -17.13 -11.47 -12.53
C ALA A 309 -17.74 -12.82 -13.00
N ALA A 310 -17.08 -13.53 -13.90
CA ALA A 310 -17.51 -14.85 -14.35
C ALA A 310 -17.52 -15.89 -13.21
N ILE A 311 -16.49 -15.88 -12.34
CA ILE A 311 -16.44 -16.74 -11.14
C ILE A 311 -17.60 -16.42 -10.20
N ALA A 312 -17.86 -15.12 -9.98
CA ALA A 312 -18.95 -14.66 -9.13
C ALA A 312 -20.31 -15.15 -9.60
N GLU A 313 -20.58 -15.05 -10.90
CA GLU A 313 -21.82 -15.50 -11.52
C GLU A 313 -21.95 -17.03 -11.42
N THR A 314 -20.90 -17.77 -11.79
CA THR A 314 -20.89 -19.24 -11.77
C THR A 314 -21.12 -19.81 -10.37
N GLN A 315 -20.61 -19.14 -9.33
CA GLN A 315 -20.75 -19.56 -7.94
C GLN A 315 -21.90 -18.87 -7.19
N ASN A 316 -22.71 -18.06 -7.88
CA ASN A 316 -23.81 -17.29 -7.31
C ASN A 316 -23.38 -16.42 -6.10
N ILE A 317 -22.22 -15.76 -6.21
CA ILE A 317 -21.65 -14.88 -5.19
C ILE A 317 -21.91 -13.42 -5.56
N ASN A 318 -22.60 -12.69 -4.69
CA ASN A 318 -22.71 -11.23 -4.82
C ASN A 318 -21.37 -10.55 -4.49
N ILE A 319 -20.61 -10.16 -5.51
CA ILE A 319 -19.31 -9.46 -5.39
C ILE A 319 -19.39 -8.03 -4.86
N LYS A 320 -20.57 -7.41 -4.90
CA LYS A 320 -20.78 -6.04 -4.40
C LYS A 320 -21.17 -6.01 -2.91
N GLN A 321 -21.41 -7.17 -2.30
CA GLN A 321 -21.76 -7.23 -0.88
C GLN A 321 -20.60 -6.70 -0.02
N PRO A 322 -20.86 -5.87 1.02
CA PRO A 322 -19.83 -5.40 1.94
C PRO A 322 -19.06 -6.53 2.59
N LEU A 323 -17.78 -6.30 2.88
CA LEU A 323 -16.95 -7.26 3.59
C LEU A 323 -17.25 -7.17 5.09
N LYS A 324 -17.47 -8.32 5.71
CA LYS A 324 -17.62 -8.43 7.17
C LYS A 324 -16.33 -9.02 7.72
N PHE A 325 -15.47 -8.16 8.24
CA PHE A 325 -14.31 -8.57 9.02
C PHE A 325 -14.66 -8.53 10.51
N GLU A 326 -14.17 -9.50 11.28
CA GLU A 326 -14.26 -9.45 12.74
C GLU A 326 -13.45 -8.26 13.22
N ARG A 327 -14.12 -7.28 13.85
CA ARG A 327 -13.47 -6.08 14.36
C ARG A 327 -12.83 -6.39 15.71
N LYS A 328 -11.59 -5.96 15.92
CA LYS A 328 -11.05 -5.81 17.28
C LYS A 328 -11.78 -4.66 17.95
N LYS A 329 -12.31 -4.84 19.17
CA LYS A 329 -12.51 -3.69 20.06
C LYS A 329 -11.11 -3.17 20.38
N VAL A 330 -10.86 -1.88 20.16
CA VAL A 330 -9.62 -1.26 20.65
C VAL A 330 -9.69 -1.27 22.17
N GLU A 331 -9.23 -2.35 22.80
CA GLU A 331 -9.08 -2.41 24.24
C GLU A 331 -7.92 -1.48 24.63
N GLN A 332 -8.21 -0.59 25.59
CA GLN A 332 -7.22 0.22 26.28
C GLN A 332 -6.32 -0.70 27.10
N SER A 333 -5.27 -1.27 26.51
CA SER A 333 -4.29 -2.05 27.28
C SER A 333 -3.30 -1.09 27.94
N VAL A 334 -3.55 -0.79 29.22
CA VAL A 334 -2.52 -0.34 30.16
C VAL A 334 -1.55 -1.49 30.34
N ALA A 335 -0.28 -1.29 29.97
CA ALA A 335 0.75 -2.31 30.07
C ALA A 335 1.05 -2.62 31.55
N THR A 336 0.76 -3.86 31.98
CA THR A 336 1.40 -4.45 33.16
C THR A 336 2.26 -5.61 32.69
N SER A 337 3.57 -5.43 32.79
CA SER A 337 4.61 -6.38 32.42
C SER A 337 4.68 -7.57 33.38
N SER A 338 4.74 -8.80 32.86
CA SER A 338 5.41 -9.94 33.51
C SER A 338 5.86 -10.94 32.43
N PRO A 339 7.04 -11.58 32.57
CA PRO A 339 7.70 -12.29 31.48
C PRO A 339 7.27 -13.76 31.42
N GLY A 340 6.79 -14.20 30.26
CA GLY A 340 6.40 -15.60 30.01
C GLY A 340 6.67 -15.99 28.55
N VAL A 341 7.64 -16.88 28.41
CA VAL A 341 8.16 -17.56 27.21
C VAL A 341 7.14 -17.79 26.09
N PHE A 342 7.39 -17.24 24.90
CA PHE A 342 6.82 -17.71 23.63
C PHE A 342 7.91 -17.86 22.57
N ASN A 343 7.89 -19.03 21.92
CA ASN A 343 8.81 -19.47 20.90
C ASN A 343 8.74 -18.63 19.62
N PHE A 344 9.90 -18.55 18.96
CA PHE A 344 10.23 -17.80 17.76
C PHE A 344 9.24 -17.98 16.60
N PHE A 345 8.52 -16.90 16.27
CA PHE A 345 8.33 -16.41 14.89
C PHE A 345 8.45 -14.89 14.96
N GLY A 346 9.71 -14.42 15.01
CA GLY A 346 10.04 -13.01 15.10
C GLY A 346 10.06 -12.37 13.72
N CYS A 347 9.14 -11.43 13.49
CA CYS A 347 9.47 -10.21 12.78
C CYS A 347 8.61 -9.08 13.36
N PRO A 348 9.19 -8.03 13.97
CA PRO A 348 8.43 -6.86 14.37
C PRO A 348 7.88 -6.19 13.10
N ILE A 349 6.57 -5.93 13.11
CA ILE A 349 5.83 -5.27 12.04
C ILE A 349 6.35 -3.83 11.92
N ALA A 350 7.36 -3.64 11.08
CA ALA A 350 7.63 -2.36 10.48
C ALA A 350 6.65 -2.22 9.32
N PHE A 351 5.73 -1.27 9.40
CA PHE A 351 5.29 -0.65 8.15
C PHE A 351 6.56 -0.12 7.49
N SER A 352 7.05 -0.82 6.47
CA SER A 352 8.20 -0.35 5.71
C SER A 352 7.74 0.82 4.85
N PHE A 353 7.57 1.98 5.49
CA PHE A 353 7.58 3.27 4.85
C PHE A 353 9.05 3.64 4.70
N LYS A 354 9.53 3.60 3.46
CA LYS A 354 10.87 4.06 3.09
C LYS A 354 10.87 5.56 2.84
#